data_AF-A0A1H3U7Q4-F1
#
_entry.id   AF-A0A1H3U7Q4-F1
#
_cell.length_a   1.000
_cell.length_b   1.000
_cell.length_c   1.000
_cell.angle_alpha   90.00
_cell.angle_beta   90.00
_cell.angle_gamma   90.00
#
_symmetry.space_group_name_H-M   'P 1'
#
loop_
_entity.id
_entity.type
_entity.pdbx_description
1 polymer ?
#
loop_
_entity_poly.entity_id
_entity_poly.type
_entity_poly.pdbx_seq_one_letter_code
_entity_poly.pdbx_strand_id
1 'polypeptide(L)'
;MSHRERDDSYHDVVAQLSSRLRVITCEDKIQWILQKRDGFRSGKPRWTGISFCTTKRALLRESRRHLRRFGDDPQLADGKLGFLPSTFEEHRDDSSFV
;
A
#
# COMPACT_ATOMS: atom_id res chain seq x y z
N MET A 1 -17.73 1.42 20.16
CA MET A 1 -16.41 0.90 19.78
C MET A 1 -16.60 -0.44 19.10
N SER A 2 -16.50 -0.50 17.78
CA SER A 2 -16.59 -1.75 17.01
C SER A 2 -15.36 -1.89 16.14
N HIS A 3 -14.42 -2.71 16.61
CA HIS A 3 -13.23 -3.16 15.88
C HIS A 3 -13.64 -4.18 14.79
N ARG A 4 -14.33 -3.72 13.74
CA ARG A 4 -14.61 -4.56 12.57
C ARG A 4 -13.88 -3.99 11.36
N GLU A 5 -12.59 -4.34 11.27
CA GLU A 5 -11.74 -4.25 10.08
C GLU A 5 -12.25 -5.21 8.97
N ARG A 6 -13.51 -5.08 8.55
CA ARG A 6 -14.12 -5.87 7.47
C ARG A 6 -15.14 -5.07 6.67
N ASP A 7 -15.03 -3.75 6.62
CA ASP A 7 -15.89 -2.97 5.73
C ASP A 7 -15.22 -2.69 4.39
N ASP A 8 -16.04 -2.85 3.35
CA ASP A 8 -15.72 -2.96 1.93
C ASP A 8 -15.43 -1.58 1.28
N SER A 9 -14.99 -0.60 2.06
CA SER A 9 -14.79 0.80 1.67
C SER A 9 -13.35 1.28 1.90
N TYR A 10 -12.36 0.44 1.59
CA TYR A 10 -10.94 0.76 1.77
C TYR A 10 -10.49 1.85 0.76
N HIS A 11 -10.67 3.12 1.14
CA HIS A 11 -10.58 4.27 0.23
C HIS A 11 -9.18 4.87 0.04
N ASP A 12 -8.14 4.44 0.75
CA ASP A 12 -6.82 5.06 0.63
C ASP A 12 -5.81 4.24 -0.18
N VAL A 13 -6.19 3.79 -1.37
CA VAL A 13 -5.22 3.20 -2.32
C VAL A 13 -4.30 4.30 -2.82
N VAL A 14 -3.06 4.29 -2.33
CA VAL A 14 -2.00 5.23 -2.72
C VAL A 14 -1.50 4.90 -4.14
N ALA A 15 -1.26 3.62 -4.40
CA ALA A 15 -0.78 3.17 -5.71
C ALA A 15 -1.05 1.68 -5.94
N GLN A 16 -1.50 1.32 -7.15
CA GLN A 16 -1.58 -0.06 -7.60
C GLN A 16 -0.27 -0.45 -8.30
N LEU A 17 0.59 -1.27 -7.69
CA LEU A 17 1.92 -1.60 -8.24
C LEU A 17 1.85 -2.61 -9.39
N SER A 18 1.09 -3.69 -9.20
CA SER A 18 0.81 -4.70 -10.23
C SER A 18 -0.59 -5.27 -10.04
N SER A 19 -1.00 -6.28 -10.83
CA SER A 19 -2.29 -6.94 -10.61
C SER A 19 -2.41 -7.61 -9.23
N ARG A 20 -1.28 -7.86 -8.54
CA ARG A 20 -1.21 -8.61 -7.27
C ARG A 20 -0.73 -7.77 -6.09
N LEU A 21 -0.22 -6.56 -6.32
CA LEU A 21 0.36 -5.70 -5.29
C LEU A 21 -0.22 -4.30 -5.33
N ARG A 22 -0.55 -3.75 -4.15
CA ARG A 22 -0.96 -2.35 -3.98
C ARG A 22 -0.40 -1.77 -2.69
N VAL A 23 -0.29 -0.46 -2.65
CA VAL A 23 0.04 0.32 -1.45
C VAL A 23 -1.20 1.10 -1.03
N ILE A 24 -1.47 1.08 0.26
CA ILE A 24 -2.55 1.83 0.90
C ILE A 24 -1.99 2.66 2.06
N THR A 25 -2.75 3.65 2.55
CA THR A 25 -2.53 4.20 3.90
C THR A 25 -3.24 3.33 4.94
N CYS A 26 -2.68 3.24 6.15
CA CYS A 26 -3.37 2.59 7.26
C CYS A 26 -4.50 3.47 7.80
N GLU A 27 -5.49 2.84 8.45
CA GLU A 27 -6.64 3.52 9.03
C GLU A 27 -6.23 4.62 10.03
N ASP A 28 -5.27 4.33 10.90
CA ASP A 28 -4.78 5.29 11.90
C ASP A 28 -3.91 6.43 11.32
N LYS A 29 -3.69 6.48 10.01
CA LYS A 29 -2.86 7.49 9.32
C LYS A 29 -1.47 7.66 9.96
N ILE A 30 -0.77 6.55 10.21
CA ILE A 30 0.61 6.55 10.71
C ILE A 30 1.61 5.83 9.80
N GLN A 31 1.15 5.01 8.85
CA GLN A 31 2.03 4.21 7.99
C GLN A 31 1.38 3.79 6.66
N TRP A 32 2.21 3.49 5.67
CA TRP A 32 1.81 2.79 4.45
C TRP A 32 1.78 1.29 4.68
N ILE A 33 0.83 0.61 4.03
CA ILE A 33 0.74 -0.85 4.02
C ILE A 33 0.86 -1.35 2.59
N LEU A 34 1.86 -2.18 2.33
CA LEU A 34 1.95 -2.96 1.11
C LEU A 34 1.03 -4.18 1.27
N GLN A 35 0.07 -4.34 0.37
CA GLN A 35 -0.86 -5.46 0.36
C GLN A 35 -0.64 -6.35 -0.86
N LYS A 36 -0.76 -7.66 -0.65
CA LYS A 36 -0.86 -8.65 -1.74
C LYS A 36 -2.28 -9.12 -1.95
N ARG A 37 -2.62 -9.49 -3.19
CA ARG A 37 -3.87 -10.15 -3.54
C ARG A 37 -3.75 -11.66 -3.30
N ASP A 38 -4.56 -12.20 -2.40
CA ASP A 38 -4.56 -13.63 -2.04
C ASP A 38 -5.62 -14.45 -2.78
N GLY A 39 -6.46 -13.80 -3.60
CA GLY A 39 -7.52 -14.46 -4.37
C GLY A 39 -8.82 -13.67 -4.35
N PHE A 40 -9.93 -14.32 -4.69
CA PHE A 40 -11.27 -13.75 -4.61
C PHE A 40 -12.08 -14.47 -3.53
N ARG A 41 -12.82 -13.72 -2.70
CA ARG A 41 -13.82 -14.27 -1.77
C ARG A 41 -15.13 -13.53 -2.00
N SER A 42 -16.20 -14.27 -2.25
CA SER A 42 -17.54 -13.71 -2.51
C SER A 42 -17.54 -12.63 -3.61
N GLY A 43 -16.80 -12.85 -4.70
CA GLY A 43 -16.69 -11.92 -5.83
C GLY A 43 -15.75 -10.72 -5.62
N LYS A 44 -15.17 -10.54 -4.42
CA LYS A 44 -14.27 -9.42 -4.12
C LYS A 44 -12.81 -9.88 -3.95
N PRO A 45 -11.83 -9.12 -4.45
CA PRO A 45 -10.42 -9.46 -4.26
C PRO A 45 -10.04 -9.34 -2.78
N ARG A 46 -9.48 -10.41 -2.22
CA ARG A 46 -8.95 -10.42 -0.85
C ARG A 46 -7.53 -9.89 -0.86
N TRP A 47 -7.30 -8.84 -0.07
CA TRP A 47 -6.00 -8.23 0.12
C TRP A 47 -5.48 -8.50 1.53
N THR A 48 -4.18 -8.80 1.65
CA THR A 48 -3.50 -9.06 2.93
C THR A 48 -2.27 -8.18 3.04
N GLY A 49 -2.11 -7.48 4.15
CA GLY A 49 -0.91 -6.69 4.46
C GLY A 49 0.32 -7.59 4.60
N ILE A 50 1.39 -7.23 3.90
CA ILE A 50 2.66 -7.97 3.87
C ILE A 50 3.86 -7.13 4.29
N SER A 51 3.72 -5.80 4.29
CA SER A 51 4.74 -4.89 4.84
C SER A 51 4.09 -3.62 5.35
N PHE A 52 4.63 -3.08 6.43
CA PHE A 52 4.16 -1.88 7.11
C PHE A 52 5.35 -0.91 7.14
N CYS A 53 5.19 0.28 6.57
CA CYS A 53 6.31 1.18 6.29
C CYS A 53 5.94 2.63 6.62
N THR A 54 6.78 3.29 7.41
CA THR A 54 6.66 4.73 7.72
C THR A 54 7.57 5.60 6.87
N THR A 55 8.44 5.00 6.03
CA THR A 55 9.38 5.71 5.15
C THR A 55 9.27 5.22 3.71
N LYS A 56 9.37 6.14 2.74
CA LYS A 56 9.36 5.81 1.31
C LYS A 56 10.48 4.86 0.95
N ARG A 57 11.66 5.02 1.56
CA ARG A 57 12.80 4.13 1.34
C ARG A 57 12.50 2.69 1.73
N ALA A 58 11.87 2.46 2.90
CA ALA A 58 11.45 1.13 3.30
C ALA A 58 10.35 0.58 2.38
N LEU A 59 9.36 1.41 2.04
CA LEU A 59 8.27 1.04 1.15
C LEU A 59 8.78 0.62 -0.24
N LEU A 60 9.68 1.39 -0.86
CA LEU A 60 10.30 1.07 -2.15
C LEU A 60 11.09 -0.24 -2.07
N ARG A 61 11.87 -0.44 -1.01
CA ARG A 61 12.66 -1.66 -0.82
C ARG A 61 11.77 -2.90 -0.76
N GLU A 62 10.74 -2.90 0.10
CA GLU A 62 9.83 -4.04 0.21
C GLU A 62 8.99 -4.23 -1.06
N SER A 63 8.53 -3.14 -1.67
CA SER A 63 7.78 -3.18 -2.94
C SER A 63 8.59 -3.85 -4.05
N ARG A 64 9.85 -3.42 -4.26
CA ARG A 64 10.77 -4.04 -5.23
C ARG A 64 11.00 -5.50 -4.93
N ARG A 65 11.23 -5.85 -3.66
CA ARG A 65 11.45 -7.24 -3.22
C ARG A 65 10.25 -8.13 -3.56
N HIS A 66 9.03 -7.64 -3.30
CA HIS A 66 7.81 -8.40 -3.57
C HIS A 66 7.47 -8.47 -5.07
N LEU A 67 7.66 -7.39 -5.83
CA LEU A 67 7.53 -7.41 -7.30
C LEU A 67 8.43 -8.50 -7.92
N ARG A 68 9.73 -8.54 -7.54
CA ARG A 68 10.66 -9.60 -7.95
C ARG A 68 10.12 -10.99 -7.63
N ARG A 69 9.61 -11.19 -6.40
CA ARG A 69 9.08 -12.49 -5.95
C ARG A 69 7.86 -12.94 -6.77
N PHE A 70 7.07 -12.01 -7.29
CA PHE A 70 5.92 -12.32 -8.13
C PHE A 70 6.22 -12.36 -9.64
N GLY A 71 7.48 -12.12 -10.03
CA GLY A 71 7.89 -12.08 -11.43
C GLY A 71 7.53 -10.77 -12.15
N ASP A 72 7.11 -9.75 -11.41
CA ASP A 72 6.84 -8.41 -11.93
C ASP A 72 8.12 -7.57 -12.01
N ASP A 73 8.13 -6.54 -12.87
CA ASP A 73 9.23 -5.58 -12.96
C ASP A 73 9.35 -4.73 -11.67
N PRO A 74 10.50 -4.78 -10.96
CA PRO A 74 10.73 -4.00 -9.73
C PRO A 74 10.78 -2.49 -9.96
N GLN A 75 11.11 -2.04 -11.17
CA GLN A 75 11.11 -0.61 -11.53
C GLN A 75 9.70 0.00 -11.48
N LEU A 76 8.63 -0.82 -11.51
CA LEU A 76 7.26 -0.35 -11.30
C LEU A 76 7.07 0.34 -9.94
N ALA A 77 7.81 -0.07 -8.91
CA ALA A 77 7.76 0.59 -7.61
C ALA A 77 8.25 2.03 -7.69
N ASP A 78 9.34 2.27 -8.43
CA ASP A 78 9.94 3.60 -8.58
C ASP A 78 9.02 4.55 -9.34
N GLY A 79 8.48 4.10 -10.48
CA GLY A 79 7.55 4.92 -11.27
C GLY A 79 6.26 5.26 -10.53
N LYS A 80 5.76 4.34 -9.70
CA LYS A 80 4.46 4.48 -9.01
C LYS A 80 4.53 5.04 -7.60
N LEU A 81 5.70 5.06 -6.97
CA LEU A 81 5.88 5.57 -5.61
C LEU A 81 6.90 6.71 -5.54
N GLY A 82 7.51 7.09 -6.67
CA GLY A 82 8.51 8.15 -6.74
C GLY A 82 7.99 9.51 -6.27
N PHE A 83 6.69 9.77 -6.48
CA PHE A 83 6.02 11.01 -6.08
C PHE A 83 5.77 11.12 -4.58
N LEU A 84 5.89 10.02 -3.81
CA LEU A 84 5.65 10.06 -2.37
C LEU A 84 6.74 10.89 -1.66
N PRO A 85 6.42 11.53 -0.54
CA PRO A 85 7.43 12.19 0.29
C PRO A 85 8.33 11.16 0.98
N SER A 86 9.32 11.61 1.76
CA SER A 86 10.32 10.72 2.35
C SER A 86 9.75 9.90 3.51
N THR A 87 8.80 10.47 4.26
CA THR A 87 8.13 9.85 5.40
C THR A 87 6.61 9.86 5.26
N PHE A 88 5.93 9.00 6.03
CA PHE A 88 4.47 8.97 6.05
C PHE A 88 3.90 10.23 6.71
N GLU A 89 4.59 10.79 7.70
CA GLU A 89 4.15 12.01 8.40
C GLU A 89 3.99 13.16 7.40
N GLU A 90 4.98 13.38 6.53
CA GLU A 90 4.91 14.36 5.44
C GLU A 90 3.71 14.08 4.51
N HIS A 91 3.47 12.81 4.16
CA HIS A 91 2.34 12.41 3.31
C HIS A 91 0.98 12.68 3.94
N ARG A 92 0.88 12.49 5.26
CA ARG A 92 -0.34 12.76 6.03
C ARG A 92 -0.62 14.25 6.08
N ASP A 93 0.41 15.05 6.37
CA ASP A 93 0.27 16.50 6.51
C ASP A 93 -0.13 17.14 5.17
N ASP A 94 0.45 16.71 4.04
CA ASP A 94 0.03 17.13 2.69
C ASP A 94 -1.44 16.79 2.38
N SER A 95 -1.92 15.65 2.87
CA SER A 95 -3.30 15.19 2.64
C SER A 95 -4.33 15.88 3.54
N SER A 96 -3.90 16.69 4.51
CA SER A 96 -4.77 17.38 5.48
C SER A 96 -5.22 18.78 5.03
N PHE A 97 -4.76 19.26 3.87
CA PHE A 97 -5.08 20.57 3.31
C PHE A 97 -6.20 20.58 2.26
N VAL A 98 -6.89 19.44 2.05
CA VAL A 98 -7.99 19.29 1.08
C VAL A 98 -9.34 19.06 1.75
#